data_AF-A0A7S2A1F8-F1
#
_entry.id   AF-A0A7S2A1F8-F1
#
_cell.length_a   1.000
_cell.length_b   1.000
_cell.length_c   1.000
_cell.angle_alpha   90.00
_cell.angle_beta   90.00
_cell.angle_gamma   90.00
#
_symmetry.space_group_name_H-M   'P 1'
#
loop_
_entity.id
_entity.type
_entity.pdbx_description
1 polymer ?
#
loop_
_entity_poly.entity_id
_entity_poly.type
_entity_poly.pdbx_seq_one_letter_code
_entity_poly.pdbx_strand_id
1 'polypeptide(L)'
;FLEEILSTLLKGARKKWYAVLADKQLYLFSQYGDSRPKVTIPVDTGLTDIEWNDEEHKTIRVESMNQTWLLTSPNPAQRLCWYNKLTGRYGRILESGVKAFRVIEMKQLQAQNNVSTSFESDMASDHINYGDTTSSQG
;
A
#
# COMPACT_ATOMS: atom_id res chain seq x y z
N PHE A 1 13.30 7.21 10.36
CA PHE A 1 13.09 5.99 11.17
C PHE A 1 14.00 4.90 10.61
N LEU A 2 14.97 4.42 11.40
CA LEU A 2 15.83 3.31 11.02
C LEU A 2 15.11 2.02 11.44
N GLU A 3 14.65 1.23 10.48
CA GLU A 3 13.98 -0.04 10.78
C GLU A 3 15.06 -1.10 11.02
N GLU A 4 15.10 -1.62 12.25
CA GLU A 4 15.88 -2.79 12.59
C GLU A 4 15.32 -4.00 11.82
N ILE A 5 16.07 -5.11 11.75
CA ILE A 5 15.53 -6.46 11.47
C ILE A 5 15.69 -6.94 10.01
N LEU A 6 16.93 -7.00 9.52
CA LEU A 6 17.27 -8.01 8.53
C LEU A 6 18.46 -8.81 9.04
N SER A 7 18.32 -10.13 9.20
CA SER A 7 19.50 -10.99 9.22
C SER A 7 19.75 -11.53 7.82
N THR A 8 21.00 -11.47 7.36
CA THR A 8 21.37 -12.00 6.05
C THR A 8 22.20 -13.26 6.22
N LEU A 9 21.93 -14.29 5.41
CA LEU A 9 22.80 -15.44 5.27
C LEU A 9 23.75 -15.16 4.12
N LEU A 10 25.04 -15.02 4.43
CA LEU A 10 26.10 -15.05 3.43
C LEU A 10 26.86 -16.35 3.60
N LYS A 11 26.85 -17.23 2.58
CA LYS A 11 27.54 -18.53 2.64
C LYS A 11 27.17 -19.37 3.89
N GLY A 12 25.90 -19.32 4.32
CA GLY A 12 25.38 -20.10 5.45
C GLY A 12 25.53 -19.46 6.85
N ALA A 13 26.29 -18.37 7.01
CA ALA A 13 26.42 -17.69 8.30
C ALA A 13 25.33 -16.62 8.48
N ARG A 14 24.51 -16.74 9.54
CA ARG A 14 23.46 -15.76 9.88
C ARG A 14 24.08 -14.59 10.62
N LYS A 15 23.94 -13.38 10.08
CA LYS A 15 24.39 -12.14 10.72
C LYS A 15 23.25 -11.15 10.85
N LYS A 16 23.14 -10.47 12.00
CA LYS A 16 22.18 -9.37 12.21
C LYS A 16 22.69 -8.12 11.50
N TRP A 17 21.79 -7.43 10.79
CA TRP A 17 22.04 -6.16 10.12
C TRP A 17 20.97 -5.13 10.46
N TYR A 18 21.41 -3.87 10.46
CA TYR A 18 20.53 -2.72 10.40
C TYR A 18 20.41 -2.30 8.94
N ALA A 19 19.18 -2.16 8.45
CA ALA A 19 18.94 -2.01 7.02
C ALA A 19 18.25 -0.68 6.71
N VAL A 20 18.67 -0.05 5.63
CA VAL A 20 18.05 1.17 5.11
C VAL A 20 17.86 0.98 3.60
N LEU A 21 16.64 1.21 3.12
CA LEU A 21 16.36 1.32 1.69
C LEU A 21 16.26 2.80 1.34
N ALA A 22 17.16 3.29 0.51
CA ALA A 22 17.16 4.66 0.01
C ALA A 22 17.74 4.67 -1.42
N ASP A 23 17.30 5.60 -2.27
CA ASP A 23 17.83 5.78 -3.63
C ASP A 23 17.96 4.47 -4.42
N LYS A 24 16.94 3.59 -4.33
CA LYS A 24 16.89 2.28 -5.00
C LYS A 24 18.02 1.31 -4.59
N GLN A 25 18.65 1.55 -3.45
CA GLN A 25 19.73 0.77 -2.88
C GLN A 25 19.39 0.32 -1.46
N LEU A 26 19.67 -0.93 -1.16
CA LEU A 26 19.60 -1.49 0.17
C LEU A 26 20.99 -1.41 0.82
N TYR A 27 21.07 -0.63 1.88
CA TYR A 27 22.25 -0.41 2.69
C TYR A 27 22.19 -1.28 3.95
N LEU A 28 23.23 -2.07 4.20
CA LEU A 28 23.34 -2.91 5.39
C LEU A 28 24.47 -2.42 6.30
N PHE A 29 24.14 -2.19 7.57
CA PHE A 29 25.02 -1.68 8.61
C PHE A 29 25.20 -2.76 9.69
N SER A 30 26.43 -2.90 10.18
CA SER A 30 26.74 -3.93 11.18
C SER A 30 26.18 -3.60 12.56
N GLN A 31 26.07 -2.31 12.89
CA GLN A 31 25.64 -1.82 14.19
C GLN A 31 24.72 -0.61 14.02
N TYR A 32 23.90 -0.36 15.03
CA TYR A 32 23.08 0.85 15.09
C TYR A 32 23.98 2.07 15.25
N GLY A 33 23.74 3.12 14.45
CA GLY A 33 24.56 4.33 14.47
C GLY A 33 25.85 4.26 13.66
N ASP A 34 26.12 3.15 12.96
CA ASP A 34 27.21 3.08 11.99
C ASP A 34 27.08 4.21 10.95
N SER A 35 28.14 4.99 10.75
CA SER A 35 28.15 6.11 9.80
C SER A 35 28.26 5.68 8.34
N ARG A 36 28.61 4.41 8.08
CA ARG A 36 28.82 3.88 6.73
C ARG A 36 28.28 2.45 6.61
N PRO A 37 27.59 2.13 5.49
CA PRO A 37 27.16 0.77 5.22
C PRO A 37 28.36 -0.14 4.99
N LYS A 38 28.23 -1.41 5.37
CA LYS A 38 29.22 -2.45 5.04
C LYS A 38 28.89 -3.17 3.75
N VAL A 39 27.60 -3.19 3.38
CA VAL A 39 27.12 -3.79 2.14
C VAL A 39 26.12 -2.83 1.50
N THR A 40 26.20 -2.72 0.19
CA THR A 40 25.27 -1.93 -0.62
C THR A 40 24.79 -2.82 -1.76
N ILE A 41 23.47 -2.96 -1.86
CA ILE A 41 22.82 -3.84 -2.81
C ILE A 41 21.91 -2.98 -3.70
N PRO A 42 22.15 -2.89 -5.01
CA PRO A 42 21.21 -2.24 -5.92
C PRO A 42 19.92 -3.05 -5.95
N VAL A 43 18.75 -2.41 -5.95
CA VAL A 43 17.44 -3.10 -5.83
C VAL A 43 16.57 -2.86 -7.06
N ASP A 44 16.61 -1.67 -7.64
CA ASP A 44 15.78 -1.28 -8.79
C ASP A 44 16.66 -0.82 -9.97
N THR A 45 17.49 -1.75 -10.45
CA THR A 45 18.40 -1.52 -11.59
C THR A 45 18.16 -2.50 -12.75
N GLY A 46 17.17 -3.41 -12.63
CA GLY A 46 16.99 -4.53 -13.58
C GLY A 46 18.06 -5.63 -13.47
N LEU A 47 19.05 -5.44 -12.61
CA LEU A 47 20.17 -6.37 -12.38
C LEU A 47 20.03 -7.13 -11.06
N THR A 48 18.89 -6.99 -10.39
CA THR A 48 18.63 -7.61 -9.10
C THR A 48 17.25 -8.22 -9.10
N ASP A 49 17.20 -9.52 -8.86
CA ASP A 49 15.97 -10.28 -8.74
C ASP A 49 15.61 -10.46 -7.26
N ILE A 50 14.32 -10.40 -6.97
CA ILE A 50 13.79 -10.35 -5.60
C ILE A 50 12.60 -11.28 -5.48
N GLU A 51 12.82 -12.40 -4.81
CA GLU A 51 11.84 -13.46 -4.65
C GLU A 51 11.42 -13.67 -3.20
N TRP A 52 10.15 -14.01 -3.00
CA TRP A 52 9.63 -14.47 -1.72
C TRP A 52 9.83 -15.98 -1.60
N ASN A 53 10.49 -16.44 -0.53
CA ASN A 53 10.69 -17.86 -0.25
C ASN A 53 10.11 -18.22 1.13
N ASP A 54 8.92 -18.82 1.15
CA ASP A 54 8.26 -19.25 2.39
C ASP A 54 8.41 -20.75 2.69
N GLU A 55 8.85 -21.57 1.73
CA GLU A 55 8.82 -23.03 1.83
C GLU A 55 9.95 -23.58 2.71
N GLU A 56 11.17 -23.05 2.58
CA GLU A 56 12.35 -23.68 3.21
C GLU A 56 12.91 -22.85 4.37
N HIS A 57 12.91 -21.51 4.24
CA HIS A 57 13.65 -20.65 5.16
C HIS A 57 12.93 -19.36 5.58
N LYS A 58 11.70 -19.13 5.11
CA LYS A 58 10.91 -17.93 5.45
C LYS A 58 11.74 -16.66 5.23
N THR A 59 12.28 -16.53 4.02
CA THR A 59 13.24 -15.49 3.63
C THR A 59 12.77 -14.72 2.40
N ILE A 60 13.43 -13.60 2.15
CA ILE A 60 13.41 -12.89 0.88
C ILE A 60 14.76 -13.18 0.22
N ARG A 61 14.76 -13.77 -0.98
CA ARG A 61 15.97 -13.93 -1.78
C ARG A 61 16.17 -12.64 -2.57
N VAL A 62 17.35 -12.04 -2.42
CA VAL A 62 17.81 -10.91 -3.23
C VAL A 62 19.02 -11.39 -3.99
N GLU A 63 18.93 -11.42 -5.30
CA GLU A 63 19.94 -12.00 -6.18
C GLU A 63 20.47 -10.92 -7.12
N SER A 64 21.75 -10.60 -6.99
CA SER A 64 22.47 -9.75 -7.93
C SER A 64 23.41 -10.61 -8.78
N MET A 65 23.97 -10.04 -9.85
CA MET A 65 24.92 -10.75 -10.74
C MET A 65 26.03 -11.52 -10.01
N ASN A 66 26.52 -11.01 -8.88
CA ASN A 66 27.71 -11.54 -8.22
C ASN A 66 27.40 -12.22 -6.88
N GLN A 67 26.19 -12.04 -6.35
CA GLN A 67 25.91 -12.39 -4.97
C GLN A 67 24.41 -12.53 -4.71
N THR A 68 24.09 -13.54 -3.91
CA THR A 68 22.76 -13.80 -3.38
C THR A 68 22.75 -13.49 -1.89
N TRP A 69 21.72 -12.79 -1.43
CA TRP A 69 21.43 -12.55 -0.02
C TRP A 69 20.07 -13.16 0.33
N LEU A 70 20.03 -13.91 1.42
CA LEU A 70 18.77 -14.37 2.01
C LEU A 70 18.46 -13.46 3.20
N LEU A 71 17.50 -12.57 3.04
CA LEU A 71 17.04 -11.67 4.09
C LEU A 71 15.97 -12.37 4.91
N THR A 72 16.10 -12.39 6.24
CA THR A 72 15.07 -12.95 7.13
C THR A 72 14.78 -12.03 8.29
N SER A 73 13.51 -12.05 8.73
CA SER A 73 12.99 -11.39 9.92
C SER A 73 12.17 -12.41 10.73
N PRO A 74 12.31 -12.44 12.07
CA PRO A 74 11.48 -13.26 12.94
C PRO A 74 10.00 -12.86 12.90
N ASN A 75 9.69 -11.63 12.50
CA ASN A 75 8.31 -11.16 12.37
C ASN A 75 7.86 -11.26 10.90
N PRO A 76 6.87 -12.12 10.57
CA PRO A 76 6.37 -12.29 9.20
C PRO A 76 5.82 -11.00 8.59
N ALA A 77 5.15 -10.15 9.38
CA ALA A 77 4.60 -8.89 8.90
C ALA A 77 5.72 -7.90 8.52
N GLN A 78 6.81 -7.88 9.29
CA GLN A 78 7.98 -7.08 8.92
C GLN A 78 8.67 -7.63 7.67
N ARG A 79 8.78 -8.96 7.53
CA ARG A 79 9.32 -9.58 6.32
C ARG A 79 8.49 -9.17 5.09
N LEU A 80 7.16 -9.26 5.17
CA LEU A 80 6.26 -8.82 4.09
C LEU A 80 6.43 -7.33 3.77
N CYS A 81 6.54 -6.48 4.80
CA CYS A 81 6.79 -5.05 4.63
C CYS A 81 8.09 -4.79 3.85
N TRP A 82 9.19 -5.45 4.23
CA TRP A 82 10.46 -5.37 3.52
C TRP A 82 10.38 -5.86 2.08
N TYR A 83 9.71 -7.00 1.83
CA TYR A 83 9.51 -7.50 0.47
C TYR A 83 8.77 -6.49 -0.42
N ASN A 84 7.70 -5.88 0.09
CA ASN A 84 6.93 -4.87 -0.64
C ASN A 84 7.74 -3.60 -0.90
N LYS A 85 8.60 -3.19 0.03
CA LYS A 85 9.52 -2.05 -0.14
C LYS A 85 10.55 -2.35 -1.23
N LEU A 86 11.20 -3.51 -1.15
CA LEU A 86 12.25 -3.93 -2.08
C LEU A 86 11.74 -4.09 -3.52
N THR A 87 10.55 -4.66 -3.71
CA THR A 87 9.95 -4.86 -5.03
C THR A 87 9.23 -3.63 -5.60
N GLY A 88 9.22 -2.50 -4.87
CA GLY A 88 8.44 -1.32 -5.24
C GLY A 88 6.92 -1.53 -5.23
N ARG A 89 6.43 -2.70 -4.79
CA ARG A 89 4.98 -3.01 -4.71
C ARG A 89 4.28 -2.16 -3.67
N TYR A 90 4.98 -1.67 -2.65
CA TYR A 90 4.40 -0.83 -1.61
C TYR A 90 3.75 0.45 -2.18
N GLY A 91 4.42 1.14 -3.10
CA GLY A 91 3.86 2.31 -3.78
C GLY A 91 2.59 1.97 -4.56
N ARG A 92 2.60 0.87 -5.32
CA ARG A 92 1.42 0.41 -6.09
C ARG A 92 0.24 0.01 -5.21
N ILE A 93 0.51 -0.63 -4.07
CA ILE A 93 -0.53 -1.01 -3.09
C ILE A 93 -1.15 0.24 -2.47
N LEU A 94 -0.33 1.22 -2.06
CA LEU A 94 -0.83 2.49 -1.54
C LEU A 94 -1.64 3.26 -2.59
N GLU A 95 -1.13 3.39 -3.82
CA GLU A 95 -1.86 4.03 -4.91
C GLU A 95 -3.20 3.35 -5.19
N SER A 96 -3.22 2.02 -5.19
CA SER A 96 -4.45 1.24 -5.39
C SER A 96 -5.44 1.43 -4.25
N GLY A 97 -4.96 1.46 -3.00
CA GLY A 97 -5.77 1.73 -1.82
C GLY A 97 -6.39 3.14 -1.83
N VAL A 98 -5.60 4.16 -2.18
CA VAL A 98 -6.09 5.55 -2.32
C VAL A 98 -7.14 5.66 -3.42
N LYS A 99 -6.93 5.00 -4.57
CA LYS A 99 -7.93 4.96 -5.64
C LYS A 99 -9.24 4.31 -5.19
N ALA A 100 -9.16 3.17 -4.49
CA ALA A 100 -10.34 2.49 -3.97
C ALA A 100 -11.11 3.35 -2.95
N PHE A 101 -10.40 4.00 -2.03
CA PHE A 101 -10.99 4.90 -1.04
C PHE A 101 -11.74 6.06 -1.71
N ARG A 102 -11.12 6.74 -2.67
CA ARG A 102 -11.77 7.84 -3.41
C ARG A 102 -13.04 7.41 -4.16
N VAL A 103 -13.05 6.20 -4.72
CA VAL A 103 -14.26 5.65 -5.38
C VAL A 103 -15.39 5.43 -4.37
N ILE A 104 -15.07 4.93 -3.18
CA ILE A 104 -16.07 4.72 -2.11
C ILE A 104 -16.61 6.07 -1.63
N GLU A 105 -15.73 7.04 -1.38
CA GLU A 105 -16.08 8.41 -0.99
C GLU A 105 -17.00 9.08 -2.01
N MET A 106 -16.67 9.01 -3.30
CA MET A 106 -17.49 9.56 -4.39
C MET A 106 -18.87 8.88 -4.48
N LYS A 107 -18.95 7.56 -4.28
CA LYS A 107 -20.24 6.84 -4.25
C LYS A 107 -21.10 7.26 -3.06
N GLN A 108 -20.50 7.51 -1.89
CA GLN A 108 -21.21 7.99 -0.71
C GLN A 108 -21.75 9.41 -0.92
N LEU A 109 -20.95 10.30 -1.50
CA LEU A 109 -21.37 11.66 -1.83
C LEU A 109 -22.51 11.68 -2.87
N GLN A 110 -22.45 10.82 -3.89
CA GLN A 110 -23.54 10.68 -4.86
C GLN A 110 -24.82 10.11 -4.24
N ALA A 111 -24.69 9.13 -3.34
CA ALA A 111 -25.84 8.60 -2.62
C ALA A 111 -26.50 9.66 -1.71
N GLN A 112 -25.72 10.50 -1.05
CA GLN A 112 -26.24 11.61 -0.24
C GLN A 112 -26.94 12.66 -1.09
N ASN A 113 -26.33 13.07 -2.21
CA ASN A 113 -26.93 14.08 -3.10
C ASN A 113 -28.24 13.59 -3.74
N ASN A 114 -28.32 12.30 -4.12
CA ASN A 114 -29.55 11.73 -4.69
C ASN A 114 -30.70 11.66 -3.68
N VAL A 115 -30.41 11.44 -2.38
CA VAL A 115 -31.40 11.47 -1.30
C VAL A 115 -31.89 12.89 -1.01
N SER A 116 -31.01 13.90 -1.11
CA SER A 116 -31.40 15.30 -0.97
C SER A 116 -32.31 15.78 -2.10
N THR A 117 -32.06 15.36 -3.35
CA THR A 117 -32.91 15.73 -4.49
C THR A 117 -34.29 15.05 -4.50
N SER A 118 -34.43 13.85 -3.91
CA SER A 118 -35.73 13.19 -3.79
C SER A 118 -36.63 13.82 -2.72
N PHE A 119 -36.05 14.44 -1.69
CA PHE A 119 -36.83 15.16 -0.67
C PHE A 119 -37.40 16.49 -1.19
N GLU A 120 -36.70 17.16 -2.11
CA GLU A 120 -37.19 18.42 -2.71
C GLU A 120 -38.28 18.19 -3.77
N SER A 121 -38.28 17.06 -4.49
CA SER A 121 -39.35 16.73 -5.45
C SER A 121 -40.68 16.37 -4.78
N ASP A 122 -40.62 15.73 -3.60
CA ASP A 122 -41.81 15.32 -2.86
C ASP A 122 -42.49 16.50 -2.14
N MET A 123 -41.79 17.60 -1.89
CA MET A 123 -42.39 18.83 -1.35
C MET A 123 -42.98 19.77 -2.42
N ALA A 124 -42.65 19.57 -3.70
CA ALA A 124 -43.13 20.42 -4.80
C ALA A 124 -44.50 19.98 -5.37
N SER A 125 -45.09 18.89 -4.88
CA SER A 125 -46.30 18.28 -5.47
C SER A 125 -47.63 18.66 -4.79
N ASP A 126 -47.62 19.48 -3.73
CA ASP A 126 -48.84 19.87 -2.98
C ASP A 126 -49.43 21.25 -3.39
N HIS A 127 -49.38 21.61 -4.68
CA HIS A 127 -50.19 22.72 -5.18
C HIS A 127 -51.62 22.26 -5.47
N ILE A 128 -52.46 22.41 -4.44
CA ILE A 128 -53.90 22.19 -4.42
C ILE A 128 -54.58 23.01 -5.53
N ASN A 129 -55.28 22.31 -6.42
CA ASN A 129 -56.11 22.88 -7.49
C ASN A 129 -57.50 23.21 -6.93
N TYR A 130 -57.75 24.47 -6.54
CA TYR A 130 -59.11 24.96 -6.26
C TYR A 130 -59.76 25.36 -7.58
N GLY A 131 -60.46 24.41 -8.21
CA GLY A 131 -61.34 24.66 -9.35
C GLY A 131 -62.78 24.86 -8.89
N ASP A 132 -63.28 26.08 -9.10
CA ASP A 132 -64.63 26.56 -8.79
C ASP A 132 -65.77 25.64 -9.24
N THR A 133 -66.70 25.35 -8.32
CA THR A 133 -68.05 24.89 -8.61
C THR A 133 -68.98 26.08 -8.78
N THR A 134 -69.32 26.43 -10.02
CA THR A 134 -70.49 27.27 -10.31
C THR A 134 -71.51 26.53 -11.17
N SER A 135 -72.65 26.28 -10.55
CA SER A 135 -73.94 25.91 -11.12
C SER A 135 -74.48 26.99 -12.06
N SER A 136 -75.13 26.61 -13.16
CA SER A 136 -76.32 27.34 -13.65
C SER A 136 -77.17 26.46 -14.55
N GLN A 137 -78.47 26.44 -14.24
CA GLN A 137 -79.55 25.91 -15.07
C GLN A 137 -79.71 26.71 -16.36
N GLY A 138 -80.26 26.04 -17.38
CA GLY A 138 -80.77 26.57 -18.64
C GLY A 138 -81.40 25.45 -19.45
#